data_AF-A0A967D7N9-F1
#
_entry.id   AF-A0A967D7N9-F1
#
_cell.length_a   1.000
_cell.length_b   1.000
_cell.length_c   1.000
_cell.angle_alpha   90.00
_cell.angle_beta   90.00
_cell.angle_gamma   90.00
#
_symmetry.space_group_name_H-M   'P 1'
#
loop_
_entity.id
_entity.type
_entity.pdbx_description
1 polymer ?
#
loop_
_entity_poly.entity_id
_entity_poly.type
_entity_poly.pdbx_seq_one_letter_code
_entity_poly.pdbx_strand_id
1 'polypeptide(L)'
;MSETSSSSAIHFGTTKPPLWRNVAVLKWCAQLAVLLGVLAVFWFLIAEARTNLAAKSIPVGYDWLDNPANFQLGEGIQTVDTPERSLTMSRALWVGMVNTLRIAALGIIFSTLLGVLVGISRLSKNFVAQRFSSAYVEGLRNIPVLVQIILWLAILGSLGKLTPDTGPIPGWVIVSQKGISLPRVFLADGFYQFAALMLVFVVGIVAVRRQLKRRQDRDGGDLRIGLWTFVLFVISAAIAWVINPIMAFLGPIFGAIEDAWGAVPQGAMQLLLCVIAVVGVITWIRKFLDSKRSPAGLAKLTDDDWFRMIFSAFVGVVAVFVVVRGWPGLSSWIINSGSDFWGVLGDKFGDGRGAKPLDAMRPTLTEGRFVNFGDTGLTLDCLQFDLHLFPELLVERTKRLIEKQHLRL
;
A
#
# COMPACT_ATOMS: atom_id res chain seq x y z
N MET A 1 54.60 60.67 11.74
CA MET A 1 54.20 60.37 13.13
C MET A 1 52.70 60.56 13.18
N SER A 2 51.97 59.46 13.37
CA SER A 2 50.52 59.33 13.20
C SER A 2 49.77 59.79 14.44
N GLU A 3 48.72 60.61 14.27
CA GLU A 3 47.64 60.67 15.25
C GLU A 3 46.31 60.41 14.56
N THR A 4 45.65 59.38 15.08
CA THR A 4 44.44 58.74 14.62
C THR A 4 43.19 59.41 15.18
N SER A 5 42.17 59.45 14.34
CA SER A 5 40.78 59.77 14.62
C SER A 5 40.19 59.03 15.83
N SER A 6 39.34 59.72 16.61
CA SER A 6 38.27 59.06 17.35
C SER A 6 37.01 59.93 17.38
N SER A 7 36.02 59.50 16.60
CA SER A 7 34.65 60.01 16.62
C SER A 7 33.90 59.30 17.75
N SER A 8 33.32 60.08 18.67
CA SER A 8 32.54 59.58 19.81
C SER A 8 31.13 59.19 19.37
N ALA A 9 30.91 57.90 19.12
CA ALA A 9 29.56 57.34 18.99
C ALA A 9 28.93 57.18 20.38
N ILE A 10 27.87 57.94 20.67
CA ILE A 10 27.06 57.80 21.89
C ILE A 10 26.28 56.48 21.79
N HIS A 11 26.66 55.50 22.61
CA HIS A 11 25.89 54.26 22.79
C HIS A 11 24.67 54.52 23.67
N PHE A 12 23.49 54.65 23.08
CA PHE A 12 22.23 54.58 23.83
C PHE A 12 22.00 53.13 24.30
N GLY A 13 22.29 52.87 25.57
CA GLY A 13 21.95 51.60 26.21
C GLY A 13 20.43 51.40 26.24
N THR A 14 19.92 50.48 25.44
CA THR A 14 18.52 50.04 25.48
C THR A 14 18.30 49.19 26.73
N THR A 15 18.05 49.84 27.86
CA THR A 15 17.66 49.16 29.09
C THR A 15 16.37 48.39 28.84
N LYS A 16 16.38 47.06 29.04
CA LYS A 16 15.17 46.23 28.95
C LYS A 16 14.13 46.83 29.91
N PRO A 17 12.92 47.20 29.43
CA PRO A 17 11.92 47.80 30.29
C PRO A 17 11.53 46.82 31.40
N PRO A 18 11.31 47.32 32.64
CA PRO A 18 10.93 46.47 33.76
C PRO A 18 9.61 45.74 33.46
N LEU A 19 9.40 44.57 34.09
CA LEU A 19 8.30 43.64 33.78
C LEU A 19 6.91 44.31 33.75
N TRP A 20 6.63 45.24 34.67
CA TRP A 20 5.35 45.98 34.76
C TRP A 20 5.17 47.08 33.70
N ARG A 21 6.24 47.47 32.99
CA ARG A 21 6.20 48.45 31.89
C ARG A 21 6.43 47.78 30.53
N ASN A 22 6.65 46.47 30.52
CA ASN A 22 6.81 45.71 29.30
C ASN A 22 5.43 45.45 28.67
N VAL A 23 5.20 46.04 27.49
CA VAL A 23 3.93 45.96 26.75
C VAL A 23 3.54 44.50 26.44
N ALA A 24 4.52 43.61 26.22
CA ALA A 24 4.23 42.21 25.99
C ALA A 24 3.68 41.53 27.25
N VAL A 25 4.30 41.78 28.42
CA VAL A 25 3.85 41.21 29.71
C VAL A 25 2.47 41.73 30.07
N LEU A 26 2.21 43.04 29.90
CA LEU A 26 0.89 43.63 30.15
C LEU A 26 -0.21 43.04 29.26
N LYS A 27 0.09 42.78 27.97
CA LYS A 27 -0.85 42.12 27.04
C LYS A 27 -1.19 40.70 27.48
N TRP A 28 -0.20 39.91 27.87
CA TRP A 28 -0.42 38.56 28.38
C TRP A 28 -1.20 38.54 29.70
N CYS A 29 -0.88 39.45 30.63
CA CYS A 29 -1.63 39.60 31.88
C CYS A 29 -3.09 39.99 31.62
N ALA A 30 -3.34 40.93 30.70
CA ALA A 30 -4.70 41.32 30.32
C ALA A 30 -5.45 40.18 29.63
N GLN A 31 -4.82 39.45 28.70
CA GLN A 31 -5.42 38.27 28.05
C GLN A 31 -5.76 37.17 29.06
N LEU A 32 -4.87 36.89 30.01
CA LEU A 32 -5.11 35.91 31.07
C LEU A 32 -6.24 36.36 32.00
N ALA A 33 -6.26 37.63 32.40
CA ALA A 33 -7.33 38.17 33.23
C ALA A 33 -8.70 38.09 32.54
N VAL A 34 -8.76 38.43 31.25
CA VAL A 34 -9.98 38.29 30.43
C VAL A 34 -10.38 36.82 30.30
N LEU A 35 -9.44 35.91 30.01
CA LEU A 35 -9.72 34.48 29.92
C LEU A 35 -10.29 33.94 31.23
N LEU A 36 -9.66 34.27 32.36
CA LEU A 36 -10.14 33.87 33.69
C LEU A 36 -11.52 34.47 33.99
N GLY A 37 -11.75 35.73 33.64
CA GLY A 37 -13.06 36.37 33.78
C GLY A 37 -14.13 35.67 32.96
N VAL A 38 -13.86 35.34 31.70
CA VAL A 38 -14.76 34.59 30.82
C VAL A 38 -15.04 33.20 31.39
N LEU A 39 -14.01 32.46 31.80
CA LEU A 39 -14.17 31.13 32.41
C LEU A 39 -14.98 31.19 33.71
N ALA A 40 -14.78 32.21 34.54
CA ALA A 40 -15.55 32.41 35.76
C ALA A 40 -17.02 32.71 35.47
N VAL A 41 -17.33 33.53 34.47
CA VAL A 41 -18.70 33.79 34.02
C VAL A 41 -19.35 32.52 33.49
N PHE A 42 -18.68 31.74 32.63
CA PHE A 42 -19.20 30.46 32.16
C PHE A 42 -19.44 29.47 33.30
N TRP A 43 -18.51 29.38 34.24
CA TRP A 43 -18.65 28.53 35.42
C TRP A 43 -19.87 28.92 36.25
N PHE A 44 -20.05 30.21 36.50
CA PHE A 44 -21.22 30.75 37.21
C PHE A 44 -22.53 30.41 36.47
N LEU A 45 -22.60 30.66 35.16
CA LEU A 45 -23.78 30.34 34.35
C LEU A 45 -24.10 28.85 34.33
N ILE A 46 -23.10 27.97 34.23
CA ILE A 46 -23.30 26.51 34.27
C ILE A 46 -23.77 26.06 35.65
N ALA A 47 -23.21 26.61 36.73
CA ALA A 47 -23.61 26.29 38.09
C ALA A 47 -25.08 26.68 38.33
N GLU A 48 -25.47 27.91 37.97
CA GLU A 48 -26.84 28.39 38.08
C GLU A 48 -27.81 27.63 37.16
N ALA A 49 -27.38 27.28 35.94
CA ALA A 49 -28.20 26.45 35.06
C ALA A 49 -28.47 25.07 35.67
N ARG A 50 -27.45 24.43 36.26
CA ARG A 50 -27.60 23.12 36.91
C ARG A 50 -28.56 23.17 38.10
N THR A 51 -28.43 24.16 38.97
CA THR A 51 -29.32 24.32 40.14
C THR A 51 -30.77 24.58 39.71
N ASN A 52 -30.98 25.47 38.74
CA ASN A 52 -32.32 25.79 38.22
C ASN A 52 -32.98 24.61 37.50
N LEU A 53 -32.21 23.84 36.71
CA LEU A 53 -32.74 22.66 36.01
C LEU A 53 -33.03 21.50 36.97
N ALA A 54 -32.18 21.30 37.98
CA ALA A 54 -32.42 20.33 39.04
C ALA A 54 -33.70 20.65 39.84
N ALA A 55 -33.95 21.94 40.14
CA ALA A 55 -35.18 22.39 40.78
C ALA A 55 -36.45 22.11 39.94
N LYS A 56 -36.31 21.95 38.62
CA LYS A 56 -37.39 21.59 37.68
C LYS A 56 -37.46 20.09 37.36
N SER A 57 -36.74 19.25 38.12
CA SER A 57 -36.66 17.81 37.90
C SER A 57 -36.29 17.39 36.46
N ILE A 58 -35.56 18.27 35.75
CA ILE A 58 -34.98 17.94 34.46
C ILE A 58 -33.62 17.28 34.74
N PRO A 59 -33.43 15.99 34.44
CA PRO A 59 -32.15 15.32 34.68
C PRO A 59 -31.07 15.93 33.80
N VAL A 60 -30.16 16.70 34.40
CA VAL A 60 -28.99 17.28 33.74
C VAL A 60 -27.78 16.43 34.08
N GLY A 61 -27.35 15.58 33.15
CA GLY A 61 -26.23 14.67 33.35
C GLY A 61 -25.84 13.93 32.08
N TYR A 62 -24.81 13.11 32.18
CA TYR A 62 -24.33 12.26 31.09
C TYR A 62 -24.73 10.79 31.28
N ASP A 63 -25.47 10.44 32.35
CA ASP A 63 -25.86 9.07 32.68
C ASP A 63 -26.70 8.41 31.56
N TRP A 64 -27.40 9.22 30.75
CA TRP A 64 -28.12 8.75 29.56
C TRP A 64 -27.20 8.13 28.50
N LEU A 65 -25.90 8.43 28.51
CA LEU A 65 -24.91 7.82 27.63
C LEU A 65 -24.70 6.34 27.93
N ASP A 66 -24.92 5.91 29.16
CA ASP A 66 -24.76 4.51 29.58
C ASP A 66 -26.07 3.71 29.48
N ASN A 67 -27.20 4.39 29.26
CA ASN A 67 -28.47 3.74 29.00
C ASN A 67 -28.44 2.93 27.69
N PRO A 68 -29.21 1.84 27.60
CA PRO A 68 -29.34 1.06 26.38
C PRO A 68 -30.00 1.91 25.29
N ALA A 69 -29.40 1.88 24.09
CA ALA A 69 -29.97 2.44 22.88
C ALA A 69 -31.09 1.52 22.39
N ASN A 70 -32.34 1.93 22.60
CA ASN A 70 -33.53 1.16 22.21
C ASN A 70 -33.88 1.28 20.71
N PHE A 71 -32.87 1.44 19.86
CA PHE A 71 -33.02 1.50 18.40
C PHE A 71 -31.95 0.64 17.73
N GLN A 72 -32.28 0.08 16.57
CA GLN A 72 -31.34 -0.70 15.78
C GLN A 72 -30.55 0.22 14.86
N LEU A 73 -29.23 0.09 14.88
CA LEU A 73 -28.36 0.69 13.87
C LEU A 73 -28.43 -0.19 12.61
N GLY A 74 -28.64 0.41 11.44
CA GLY A 74 -28.60 -0.32 10.17
C GLY A 74 -27.18 -0.70 9.74
N GLU A 75 -26.22 0.18 10.03
CA GLU A 75 -24.83 0.06 9.58
C GLU A 75 -23.86 0.72 10.58
N GLY A 76 -22.62 0.26 10.58
CA GLY A 76 -21.59 0.81 11.45
C GLY A 76 -20.33 -0.04 11.50
N ILE A 77 -19.33 0.46 12.22
CA ILE A 77 -18.16 -0.34 12.58
C ILE A 77 -18.59 -1.37 13.64
N GLN A 78 -18.15 -2.61 13.47
CA GLN A 78 -18.28 -3.60 14.53
C GLN A 78 -17.42 -3.14 15.70
N THR A 79 -18.08 -2.66 16.76
CA THR A 79 -17.37 -2.22 17.95
C THR A 79 -17.42 -3.29 19.04
N VAL A 80 -18.37 -4.22 19.04
CA VAL A 80 -18.53 -5.24 20.08
C VAL A 80 -18.44 -6.62 19.42
N ASP A 81 -17.54 -7.46 19.92
CA ASP A 81 -17.33 -8.84 19.44
C ASP A 81 -18.51 -9.77 19.78
N THR A 82 -19.38 -9.35 20.70
CA THR A 82 -20.52 -10.12 21.19
C THR A 82 -21.86 -9.47 20.81
N PRO A 83 -22.74 -10.18 20.07
CA PRO A 83 -24.10 -9.72 19.75
C PRO A 83 -24.93 -9.38 20.99
N GLU A 84 -24.65 -10.03 22.13
CA GLU A 84 -25.48 -10.07 23.34
C GLU A 84 -25.44 -8.81 24.22
N ARG A 85 -24.39 -7.98 24.15
CA ARG A 85 -24.30 -6.78 25.00
C ARG A 85 -25.12 -5.62 24.42
N SER A 86 -26.14 -5.14 25.13
CA SER A 86 -26.95 -3.99 24.71
C SER A 86 -26.07 -2.80 24.29
N LEU A 87 -26.31 -2.26 23.10
CA LEU A 87 -25.62 -1.06 22.60
C LEU A 87 -25.93 0.09 23.55
N THR A 88 -24.91 0.70 24.18
CA THR A 88 -25.12 1.92 24.98
C THR A 88 -25.25 3.13 24.07
N MET A 89 -25.90 4.19 24.57
CA MET A 89 -26.12 5.41 23.79
C MET A 89 -24.81 6.12 23.42
N SER A 90 -23.82 6.14 24.31
CA SER A 90 -22.44 6.59 24.03
C SER A 90 -21.84 5.89 22.82
N ARG A 91 -21.99 4.58 22.75
CA ARG A 91 -21.45 3.76 21.67
C ARG A 91 -22.21 3.97 20.37
N ALA A 92 -23.53 4.14 20.43
CA ALA A 92 -24.35 4.48 19.27
C ALA A 92 -23.89 5.80 18.62
N LEU A 93 -23.64 6.82 19.45
CA LEU A 93 -23.12 8.12 18.99
C LEU A 93 -21.73 7.99 18.39
N TRP A 94 -20.83 7.22 19.02
CA TRP A 94 -19.50 6.97 18.49
C TRP A 94 -19.55 6.29 17.12
N VAL A 95 -20.37 5.23 16.98
CA VAL A 95 -20.55 4.52 15.71
C VAL A 95 -21.10 5.46 14.64
N GLY A 96 -22.11 6.26 14.95
CA GLY A 96 -22.69 7.25 14.02
C GLY A 96 -21.69 8.33 13.60
N MET A 97 -20.90 8.86 14.54
CA MET A 97 -19.87 9.85 14.27
C MET A 97 -18.79 9.30 13.33
N VAL A 98 -18.27 8.10 13.62
CA VAL A 98 -17.24 7.50 12.77
C VAL A 98 -17.80 7.17 11.38
N ASN A 99 -19.04 6.68 11.28
CA ASN A 99 -19.67 6.44 9.99
C ASN A 99 -19.81 7.71 9.16
N THR A 100 -20.24 8.81 9.80
CA THR A 100 -20.37 10.13 9.16
C THR A 100 -19.04 10.61 8.63
N LEU A 101 -17.96 10.48 9.43
CA LEU A 101 -16.62 10.90 9.03
C LEU A 101 -16.07 10.05 7.88
N ARG A 102 -16.31 8.73 7.89
CA ARG A 102 -15.92 7.82 6.81
C ARG A 102 -16.61 8.18 5.49
N ILE A 103 -17.93 8.34 5.51
CA ILE A 103 -18.71 8.71 4.32
C ILE A 103 -18.31 10.09 3.82
N ALA A 104 -18.11 11.06 4.71
CA ALA A 104 -17.66 12.40 4.34
C ALA A 104 -16.29 12.38 3.67
N ALA A 105 -15.32 11.63 4.21
CA ALA A 105 -13.99 11.51 3.64
C ALA A 105 -14.02 10.90 2.22
N LEU A 106 -14.72 9.79 2.03
CA LEU A 106 -14.90 9.16 0.71
C LEU A 106 -15.65 10.10 -0.24
N GLY A 107 -16.71 10.74 0.23
CA GLY A 107 -17.50 11.71 -0.53
C GLY A 107 -16.66 12.88 -1.02
N ILE A 108 -15.76 13.43 -0.20
CA ILE A 108 -14.84 14.50 -0.61
C ILE A 108 -13.90 14.00 -1.71
N ILE A 109 -13.30 12.82 -1.56
CA ILE A 109 -12.37 12.25 -2.55
C ILE A 109 -13.07 12.05 -3.90
N PHE A 110 -14.20 11.33 -3.91
CA PHE A 110 -14.93 11.04 -5.14
C PHE A 110 -15.57 12.29 -5.76
N SER A 111 -16.12 13.19 -4.95
CA SER A 111 -16.67 14.46 -5.44
C SER A 111 -15.58 15.34 -6.05
N THR A 112 -14.37 15.33 -5.49
CA THR A 112 -13.24 16.09 -6.05
C THR A 112 -12.79 15.48 -7.37
N LEU A 113 -12.58 14.17 -7.41
CA LEU A 113 -12.15 13.48 -8.64
C LEU A 113 -13.17 13.67 -9.76
N LEU A 114 -14.45 13.38 -9.50
CA LEU A 114 -15.52 13.52 -10.47
C LEU A 114 -15.71 14.99 -10.85
N GLY A 115 -15.70 15.90 -9.88
CA GLY A 115 -15.83 17.34 -10.10
C GLY A 115 -14.73 17.90 -11.00
N VAL A 116 -13.48 17.48 -10.80
CA VAL A 116 -12.34 17.86 -11.66
C VAL A 116 -12.49 17.26 -13.06
N LEU A 117 -12.81 15.97 -13.18
CA LEU A 117 -13.00 15.32 -14.48
C LEU A 117 -14.11 15.96 -15.32
N VAL A 118 -15.26 16.21 -14.69
CA VAL A 118 -16.40 16.89 -15.33
C VAL A 118 -16.05 18.35 -15.64
N GLY A 119 -15.33 19.03 -14.74
CA GLY A 119 -14.87 20.40 -14.94
C GLY A 119 -13.97 20.54 -16.15
N ILE A 120 -12.95 19.67 -16.28
CA ILE A 120 -12.05 19.63 -17.45
C ILE A 120 -12.84 19.28 -18.71
N SER A 121 -13.72 18.28 -18.65
CA SER A 121 -14.52 17.84 -19.79
C SER A 121 -15.45 18.94 -20.31
N ARG A 122 -15.95 19.82 -19.44
CA ARG A 122 -16.76 20.98 -19.83
C ARG A 122 -15.97 22.08 -20.56
N LEU A 123 -14.67 22.22 -20.27
CA LEU A 123 -13.79 23.16 -20.98
C LEU A 123 -13.15 22.55 -22.24
N SER A 124 -13.34 21.26 -22.47
CA SER A 124 -12.79 20.56 -23.64
C SER A 124 -13.38 21.08 -24.94
N LYS A 125 -12.56 21.12 -25.99
CA LYS A 125 -13.00 21.42 -27.38
C LYS A 125 -13.83 20.28 -27.98
N ASN A 126 -13.87 19.11 -27.35
CA ASN A 126 -14.70 18.00 -27.81
C ASN A 126 -16.18 18.28 -27.50
N PHE A 127 -16.96 18.52 -28.55
CA PHE A 127 -18.39 18.82 -28.45
C PHE A 127 -19.19 17.81 -27.61
N VAL A 128 -18.93 16.51 -27.77
CA VAL A 128 -19.67 15.45 -27.06
C VAL A 128 -19.37 15.52 -25.56
N ALA A 129 -18.09 15.59 -25.19
CA ALA A 129 -17.67 15.67 -23.80
C ALA A 129 -18.16 16.95 -23.12
N GLN A 130 -18.08 18.08 -23.82
CA GLN A 130 -18.57 19.37 -23.34
C GLN A 130 -20.08 19.34 -23.09
N ARG A 131 -20.86 18.85 -24.07
CA ARG A 131 -22.33 18.83 -23.98
C ARG A 131 -22.82 17.86 -22.92
N PHE A 132 -22.23 16.67 -22.83
CA PHE A 132 -22.52 15.69 -21.79
C PHE A 132 -22.23 16.27 -20.39
N SER A 133 -21.06 16.86 -20.19
CA SER A 133 -20.67 17.44 -18.89
C SER A 133 -21.58 18.61 -18.50
N SER A 134 -21.99 19.42 -19.48
CA SER A 134 -22.89 20.55 -19.23
C SER A 134 -24.30 20.06 -18.85
N ALA A 135 -24.84 19.07 -19.58
CA ALA A 135 -26.13 18.46 -19.28
C ALA A 135 -26.13 17.78 -17.90
N TYR A 136 -25.05 17.07 -17.55
CA TYR A 136 -24.88 16.45 -16.22
C TYR A 136 -24.91 17.49 -15.09
N VAL A 137 -24.10 18.55 -15.21
CA VAL A 137 -24.01 19.60 -14.17
C VAL A 137 -25.31 20.38 -14.06
N GLU A 138 -25.90 20.79 -15.19
CA GLU A 138 -27.15 21.54 -15.21
C GLU A 138 -28.31 20.70 -14.67
N GLY A 139 -28.40 19.42 -15.07
CA GLY A 139 -29.41 18.49 -14.57
C GLY A 139 -29.35 18.32 -13.05
N LEU A 140 -28.18 17.94 -12.51
CA LEU A 140 -28.04 17.68 -11.08
C LEU A 140 -28.21 18.93 -10.21
N ARG A 141 -27.82 20.12 -10.70
CA ARG A 141 -27.98 21.37 -9.95
C ARG A 141 -29.41 21.89 -9.93
N ASN A 142 -30.23 21.49 -10.90
CA ASN A 142 -31.62 21.93 -11.02
C ASN A 142 -32.62 21.01 -10.30
N ILE A 143 -32.22 19.78 -9.94
CA ILE A 143 -33.08 18.85 -9.20
C ILE A 143 -32.96 19.13 -7.69
N PRO A 144 -34.08 19.39 -6.98
CA PRO A 144 -34.05 19.57 -5.53
C PRO A 144 -33.38 18.39 -4.83
N VAL A 145 -32.47 18.68 -3.89
CA VAL A 145 -31.71 17.64 -3.17
C VAL A 145 -32.64 16.63 -2.48
N LEU A 146 -33.79 17.07 -1.97
CA LEU A 146 -34.78 16.18 -1.35
C LEU A 146 -35.30 15.13 -2.33
N VAL A 147 -35.57 15.50 -3.60
CA VAL A 147 -36.00 14.56 -4.64
C VAL A 147 -34.90 13.54 -4.90
N GLN A 148 -33.64 13.99 -4.93
CA GLN A 148 -32.50 13.10 -5.11
C GLN A 148 -32.39 12.09 -3.96
N ILE A 149 -32.51 12.54 -2.71
CA ILE A 149 -32.45 11.67 -1.53
C ILE A 149 -33.54 10.60 -1.60
N ILE A 150 -34.78 10.98 -1.90
CA ILE A 150 -35.90 10.04 -1.97
C ILE A 150 -35.72 9.06 -3.15
N LEU A 151 -35.26 9.55 -4.30
CA LEU A 151 -34.99 8.72 -5.48
C LEU A 151 -33.92 7.67 -5.17
N TRP A 152 -32.78 8.09 -4.59
CA TRP A 152 -31.71 7.17 -4.23
C TRP A 152 -32.13 6.19 -3.13
N LEU A 153 -32.92 6.63 -2.15
CA LEU A 153 -33.50 5.76 -1.13
C LEU A 153 -34.42 4.70 -1.75
N ALA A 154 -35.24 5.05 -2.74
CA ALA A 154 -36.13 4.11 -3.41
C ALA A 154 -35.35 3.10 -4.29
N ILE A 155 -34.36 3.58 -5.05
CA ILE A 155 -33.52 2.73 -5.90
C ILE A 155 -32.71 1.76 -5.04
N LEU A 156 -31.96 2.26 -4.06
CA LEU A 156 -31.15 1.41 -3.19
C LEU A 156 -32.03 0.55 -2.30
N GLY A 157 -33.15 1.07 -1.80
CA GLY A 157 -34.13 0.33 -1.01
C GLY A 157 -34.75 -0.86 -1.75
N SER A 158 -34.85 -0.80 -3.08
CA SER A 158 -35.30 -1.91 -3.92
C SER A 158 -34.29 -3.06 -4.00
N LEU A 159 -33.01 -2.81 -3.70
CA LEU A 159 -32.02 -3.86 -3.54
C LEU A 159 -32.30 -4.61 -2.23
N GLY A 160 -32.16 -5.94 -2.27
CA GLY A 160 -32.37 -6.77 -1.08
C GLY A 160 -31.35 -6.48 0.03
N LYS A 161 -31.70 -6.86 1.26
CA LYS A 161 -30.75 -6.88 2.39
C LYS A 161 -29.56 -7.77 2.04
N LEU A 162 -28.40 -7.50 2.66
CA LEU A 162 -27.19 -8.26 2.40
C LEU A 162 -27.34 -9.69 2.92
N THR A 163 -27.52 -10.65 2.01
CA THR A 163 -27.53 -12.08 2.29
C THR A 163 -26.73 -12.82 1.21
N PRO A 164 -26.27 -14.06 1.46
CA PRO A 164 -25.47 -14.82 0.49
C PRO A 164 -26.16 -15.06 -0.85
N ASP A 165 -27.50 -15.02 -0.86
CA ASP A 165 -28.33 -15.32 -2.03
C ASP A 165 -28.84 -14.05 -2.75
N THR A 166 -28.57 -12.85 -2.22
CA THR A 166 -29.03 -11.60 -2.83
C THR A 166 -28.19 -11.26 -4.06
N GLY A 167 -28.66 -11.57 -5.27
CA GLY A 167 -28.06 -11.13 -6.52
C GLY A 167 -28.47 -11.93 -7.76
N PRO A 168 -27.92 -11.62 -8.95
CA PRO A 168 -28.27 -12.30 -10.21
C PRO A 168 -27.84 -13.77 -10.25
N ILE A 169 -26.76 -14.10 -9.54
CA ILE A 169 -26.20 -15.46 -9.46
C ILE A 169 -25.92 -15.75 -7.97
N PRO A 170 -26.79 -16.53 -7.29
CA PRO A 170 -26.66 -16.82 -5.87
C PRO A 170 -25.27 -17.34 -5.51
N GLY A 171 -24.65 -16.74 -4.48
CA GLY A 171 -23.33 -17.10 -3.98
C GLY A 171 -22.13 -16.72 -4.88
N TRP A 172 -22.34 -16.19 -6.08
CA TRP A 172 -21.25 -15.73 -6.96
C TRP A 172 -21.24 -14.22 -7.16
N VAL A 173 -22.40 -13.63 -7.38
CA VAL A 173 -22.57 -12.18 -7.55
C VAL A 173 -23.58 -11.71 -6.54
N ILE A 174 -23.11 -10.99 -5.52
CA ILE A 174 -23.95 -10.46 -4.46
C ILE A 174 -24.19 -8.97 -4.76
N VAL A 175 -25.46 -8.57 -4.82
CA VAL A 175 -25.87 -7.16 -5.02
C VAL A 175 -26.86 -6.81 -3.93
N SER A 176 -26.52 -5.82 -3.12
CA SER A 176 -27.27 -5.43 -1.94
C SER A 176 -27.31 -3.92 -1.77
N GLN A 177 -28.17 -3.43 -0.86
CA GLN A 177 -28.18 -2.05 -0.37
C GLN A 177 -26.79 -1.56 0.07
N LYS A 178 -25.94 -2.47 0.55
CA LYS A 178 -24.57 -2.17 1.02
C LYS A 178 -23.54 -2.02 -0.11
N GLY A 179 -23.79 -2.62 -1.27
CA GLY A 179 -22.83 -2.65 -2.37
C GLY A 179 -22.93 -3.91 -3.23
N ILE A 180 -21.87 -4.13 -4.01
CA ILE A 180 -21.75 -5.24 -4.95
C ILE A 180 -20.50 -6.04 -4.59
N SER A 181 -20.60 -7.36 -4.54
CA SER A 181 -19.45 -8.25 -4.42
C SER A 181 -19.42 -9.27 -5.54
N LEU A 182 -18.28 -9.32 -6.21
CA LEU A 182 -18.00 -10.18 -7.35
C LEU A 182 -17.02 -11.28 -6.95
N PRO A 183 -16.97 -12.42 -7.67
CA PRO A 183 -15.97 -13.43 -7.38
C PRO A 183 -14.58 -12.89 -7.74
N ARG A 184 -13.63 -13.04 -6.81
CA ARG A 184 -12.25 -12.58 -7.04
C ARG A 184 -11.48 -13.67 -7.75
N VAL A 185 -11.02 -13.38 -8.95
CA VAL A 185 -10.06 -14.24 -9.66
C VAL A 185 -8.67 -13.94 -9.15
N PHE A 186 -7.94 -14.96 -8.73
CA PHE A 186 -6.58 -14.84 -8.22
C PHE A 186 -5.66 -15.91 -8.79
N LEU A 187 -4.35 -15.65 -8.69
CA LEU A 187 -3.32 -16.60 -9.09
C LEU A 187 -3.26 -17.70 -8.02
N ALA A 188 -3.68 -18.90 -8.37
CA ALA A 188 -3.63 -20.06 -7.49
C ALA A 188 -2.24 -20.72 -7.54
N ASP A 189 -2.01 -21.72 -6.69
CA ASP A 189 -0.66 -22.31 -6.53
C ASP A 189 -0.14 -22.97 -7.82
N GLY A 190 -1.01 -23.45 -8.69
CA GLY A 190 -0.65 -24.00 -10.00
C GLY A 190 -0.16 -22.97 -11.01
N PHE A 191 -0.26 -21.66 -10.72
CA PHE A 191 0.13 -20.60 -11.66
C PHE A 191 1.61 -20.62 -11.98
N TYR A 192 2.48 -20.79 -10.98
CA TYR A 192 3.93 -20.73 -11.16
C TYR A 192 4.45 -21.92 -11.97
N GLN A 193 3.89 -23.11 -11.71
CA GLN A 193 4.13 -24.31 -12.50
C GLN A 193 3.68 -24.13 -13.96
N PHE A 194 2.50 -23.53 -14.17
CA PHE A 194 2.01 -23.20 -15.50
C PHE A 194 2.91 -22.20 -16.22
N ALA A 195 3.32 -21.12 -15.54
CA ALA A 195 4.18 -20.07 -16.10
C ALA A 195 5.56 -20.62 -16.48
N ALA A 196 6.15 -21.47 -15.64
CA ALA A 196 7.42 -22.14 -15.94
C ALA A 196 7.30 -23.05 -17.17
N LEU A 197 6.24 -23.85 -17.27
CA LEU A 197 5.99 -24.70 -18.43
C LEU A 197 5.73 -23.89 -19.70
N MET A 198 5.00 -22.78 -19.58
CA MET A 198 4.75 -21.85 -20.66
C MET A 198 6.06 -21.22 -21.18
N LEU A 199 7.00 -20.91 -20.29
CA LEU A 199 8.32 -20.40 -20.67
C LEU A 199 9.09 -21.42 -21.52
N VAL A 200 9.06 -22.70 -21.16
CA VAL A 200 9.66 -23.78 -21.97
C VAL A 200 9.02 -23.86 -23.36
N PHE A 201 7.68 -23.81 -23.43
CA PHE A 201 6.98 -23.80 -24.71
C PHE A 201 7.30 -22.56 -25.55
N VAL A 202 7.40 -21.37 -24.94
CA VAL A 202 7.75 -20.13 -25.64
C VAL A 202 9.14 -20.23 -26.27
N VAL A 203 10.13 -20.83 -25.58
CA VAL A 203 11.46 -21.07 -26.15
C VAL A 203 11.37 -21.97 -27.39
N GLY A 204 10.58 -23.06 -27.31
CA GLY A 204 10.30 -23.94 -28.45
C GLY A 204 9.61 -23.22 -29.61
N ILE A 205 8.59 -22.41 -29.32
CA ILE A 205 7.85 -21.60 -30.31
C ILE A 205 8.79 -20.61 -31.00
N VAL A 206 9.69 -19.94 -30.26
CA VAL A 206 10.68 -19.02 -30.84
C VAL A 206 11.65 -19.77 -31.74
N ALA A 207 12.09 -20.97 -31.37
CA ALA A 207 12.95 -21.80 -32.20
C ALA A 207 12.25 -22.20 -33.52
N VAL A 208 11.00 -22.68 -33.43
CA VAL A 208 10.17 -23.03 -34.59
C VAL A 208 9.93 -21.81 -35.47
N ARG A 209 9.58 -20.66 -34.89
CA ARG A 209 9.38 -19.40 -35.63
C ARG A 209 10.64 -18.97 -36.36
N ARG A 210 11.83 -19.09 -35.74
CA ARG A 210 13.12 -18.80 -36.39
C ARG A 210 13.38 -19.75 -37.56
N GLN A 211 13.05 -21.03 -37.43
CA GLN A 211 13.19 -22.01 -38.50
C GLN A 211 12.21 -21.75 -39.65
N LEU A 212 10.94 -21.50 -39.35
CA LEU A 212 9.92 -21.18 -40.36
C LEU A 212 10.26 -19.91 -41.13
N LYS A 213 10.75 -18.86 -40.43
CA LYS A 213 11.20 -17.63 -41.09
C LYS A 213 12.36 -17.88 -42.04
N ARG A 214 13.37 -18.65 -41.60
CA ARG A 214 14.52 -19.02 -42.46
C ARG A 214 14.11 -19.83 -43.70
N ARG A 215 13.07 -20.67 -43.59
CA ARG A 215 12.51 -21.40 -44.74
C ARG A 215 11.76 -20.45 -45.68
N GLN A 216 10.94 -19.57 -45.12
CA GLN A 216 10.21 -18.56 -45.88
C GLN A 216 11.16 -17.65 -46.68
N ASP A 217 12.23 -17.19 -46.06
CA ASP A 217 13.26 -16.34 -46.69
C ASP A 217 14.00 -17.06 -47.84
N ARG A 218 14.03 -18.41 -47.84
CA ARG A 218 14.67 -19.23 -48.90
C ARG A 218 13.71 -19.58 -50.03
N ASP A 219 12.50 -19.99 -49.67
CA ASP A 219 11.53 -20.58 -50.60
C ASP A 219 10.59 -19.52 -51.21
N GLY A 220 10.63 -18.27 -50.70
CA GLY A 220 9.85 -17.14 -51.22
C GLY A 220 8.33 -17.23 -51.00
N GLY A 221 7.85 -18.25 -50.30
CA GLY A 221 6.41 -18.45 -50.04
C GLY A 221 5.86 -17.51 -48.96
N ASP A 222 4.54 -17.38 -48.89
CA ASP A 222 3.86 -16.71 -47.76
C ASP A 222 3.39 -17.75 -46.73
N LEU A 223 4.33 -18.30 -45.97
CA LEU A 223 3.97 -19.03 -44.76
C LEU A 223 3.41 -17.98 -43.79
N ARG A 224 2.12 -18.05 -43.46
CA ARG A 224 1.46 -17.16 -42.49
C ARG A 224 2.02 -17.37 -41.06
N ILE A 225 3.29 -17.05 -40.83
CA ILE A 225 4.06 -17.38 -39.61
C ILE A 225 3.38 -16.82 -38.38
N GLY A 226 2.79 -15.62 -38.47
CA GLY A 226 2.05 -15.00 -37.36
C GLY A 226 0.90 -15.88 -36.87
N LEU A 227 0.09 -16.41 -37.80
CA LEU A 227 -1.04 -17.28 -37.49
C LEU A 227 -0.56 -18.59 -36.86
N TRP A 228 0.43 -19.26 -37.46
CA TRP A 228 0.96 -20.52 -36.93
C TRP A 228 1.64 -20.36 -35.57
N THR A 229 2.33 -19.24 -35.33
CA THR A 229 2.91 -18.91 -34.02
C THR A 229 1.80 -18.72 -32.98
N PHE A 230 0.72 -18.03 -33.34
CA PHE A 230 -0.42 -17.82 -32.46
C PHE A 230 -1.15 -19.13 -32.13
N VAL A 231 -1.44 -19.95 -33.14
CA VAL A 231 -2.05 -21.28 -32.95
C VAL A 231 -1.18 -22.16 -32.06
N LEU A 232 0.13 -22.20 -32.30
CA LEU A 232 1.06 -22.97 -31.49
C LEU A 232 1.13 -22.45 -30.04
N PHE A 233 1.05 -21.13 -29.84
CA PHE A 233 0.99 -20.53 -28.50
C PHE A 233 -0.30 -20.92 -27.76
N VAL A 234 -1.46 -20.85 -28.42
CA VAL A 234 -2.76 -21.21 -27.82
C VAL A 234 -2.81 -22.70 -27.48
N ILE A 235 -2.35 -23.57 -28.38
CA ILE A 235 -2.26 -25.02 -28.13
C ILE A 235 -1.32 -25.31 -26.97
N SER A 236 -0.12 -24.71 -26.97
CA SER A 236 0.83 -24.85 -25.86
C SER A 236 0.28 -24.35 -24.53
N ALA A 237 -0.50 -23.26 -24.51
CA ALA A 237 -1.15 -22.77 -23.31
C ALA A 237 -2.21 -23.76 -22.79
N ALA A 238 -3.04 -24.34 -23.68
CA ALA A 238 -4.02 -25.35 -23.31
C ALA A 238 -3.36 -26.63 -22.75
N ILE A 239 -2.27 -27.08 -23.39
CA ILE A 239 -1.46 -28.20 -22.91
C ILE A 239 -0.85 -27.87 -21.55
N ALA A 240 -0.23 -26.69 -21.41
CA ALA A 240 0.38 -26.25 -20.17
C ALA A 240 -0.64 -26.15 -19.03
N TRP A 241 -1.87 -25.74 -19.32
CA TRP A 241 -2.94 -25.65 -18.33
C TRP A 241 -3.26 -27.00 -17.67
N VAL A 242 -3.17 -28.09 -18.43
CA VAL A 242 -3.48 -29.45 -17.96
C VAL A 242 -2.25 -30.13 -17.35
N ILE A 243 -1.08 -29.89 -17.94
CA ILE A 243 0.17 -30.60 -17.61
C ILE A 243 1.04 -29.80 -16.64
N ASN A 244 0.62 -28.61 -16.18
CA ASN A 244 1.38 -27.81 -15.21
C ASN A 244 1.91 -28.61 -14.00
N PRO A 245 1.25 -29.63 -13.41
CA PRO A 245 1.78 -30.28 -12.22
C PRO A 245 3.05 -31.07 -12.51
N ILE A 246 3.39 -31.30 -13.80
CA ILE A 246 4.68 -31.88 -14.17
C ILE A 246 5.85 -31.07 -13.64
N MET A 247 5.71 -29.75 -13.52
CA MET A 247 6.78 -28.87 -13.01
C MET A 247 7.00 -29.01 -11.50
N ALA A 248 6.20 -29.82 -10.80
CA ALA A 248 6.35 -30.01 -9.35
C ALA A 248 7.69 -30.63 -8.94
N PHE A 249 8.39 -31.30 -9.87
CA PHE A 249 9.74 -31.83 -9.61
C PHE A 249 10.75 -30.73 -9.23
N LEU A 250 10.48 -29.46 -9.57
CA LEU A 250 11.33 -28.33 -9.20
C LEU A 250 11.24 -28.00 -7.71
N GLY A 251 10.14 -28.32 -7.02
CA GLY A 251 9.96 -28.05 -5.59
C GLY A 251 11.08 -28.65 -4.74
N PRO A 252 11.34 -29.97 -4.80
CA PRO A 252 12.46 -30.60 -4.11
C PRO A 252 13.83 -30.04 -4.48
N ILE A 253 14.03 -29.60 -5.74
CA ILE A 253 15.28 -28.99 -6.19
C ILE A 253 15.48 -27.64 -5.51
N PHE A 254 14.44 -26.79 -5.46
CA PHE A 254 14.52 -25.50 -4.78
C PHE A 254 14.66 -25.66 -3.26
N GLY A 255 13.98 -26.63 -2.65
CA GLY A 255 14.18 -26.97 -1.23
C GLY A 255 15.62 -27.43 -0.95
N ALA A 256 16.21 -28.24 -1.81
CA ALA A 256 17.62 -28.62 -1.67
C ALA A 256 18.57 -27.41 -1.81
N ILE A 257 18.23 -26.42 -2.65
CA ILE A 257 18.99 -25.17 -2.76
C ILE A 257 18.79 -24.27 -1.54
N GLU A 258 17.57 -24.19 -1.00
CA GLU A 258 17.26 -23.50 0.26
C GLU A 258 18.13 -24.05 1.38
N ASP A 259 18.14 -25.37 1.57
CA ASP A 259 18.94 -26.05 2.59
C ASP A 259 20.44 -25.80 2.38
N ALA A 260 20.93 -25.95 1.14
CA ALA A 260 22.34 -25.73 0.81
C ALA A 260 22.77 -24.27 1.02
N TRP A 261 21.93 -23.31 0.68
CA TRP A 261 22.21 -21.88 0.85
C TRP A 261 22.13 -21.47 2.32
N GLY A 262 21.12 -21.97 3.05
CA GLY A 262 20.95 -21.74 4.49
C GLY A 262 22.08 -22.37 5.32
N ALA A 263 22.68 -23.45 4.84
CA ALA A 263 23.83 -24.10 5.47
C ALA A 263 25.16 -23.34 5.29
N VAL A 264 25.22 -22.28 4.46
CA VAL A 264 26.44 -21.50 4.25
C VAL A 264 26.84 -20.81 5.56
N PRO A 265 28.04 -21.07 6.10
CA PRO A 265 28.49 -20.39 7.31
C PRO A 265 28.56 -18.88 7.09
N GLN A 266 28.06 -18.11 8.06
CA GLN A 266 28.05 -16.65 7.99
C GLN A 266 29.44 -16.05 7.73
N GLY A 267 30.48 -16.62 8.35
CA GLY A 267 31.87 -16.20 8.15
C GLY A 267 32.38 -16.46 6.72
N ALA A 268 31.92 -17.52 6.06
CA ALA A 268 32.29 -17.81 4.67
C ALA A 268 31.68 -16.78 3.72
N MET A 269 30.41 -16.40 3.91
CA MET A 269 29.75 -15.33 3.14
C MET A 269 30.43 -13.98 3.36
N GLN A 270 30.83 -13.68 4.61
CA GLN A 270 31.55 -12.46 4.95
C GLN A 270 32.92 -12.39 4.25
N LEU A 271 33.68 -13.48 4.27
CA LEU A 271 34.95 -13.57 3.56
C LEU A 271 34.77 -13.40 2.04
N LEU A 272 33.74 -14.03 1.47
CA LEU A 272 33.41 -13.90 0.05
C LEU A 272 33.10 -12.44 -0.33
N LEU A 273 32.35 -11.71 0.48
CA LEU A 273 32.08 -10.29 0.26
C LEU A 273 33.36 -9.44 0.32
N CYS A 274 34.26 -9.72 1.27
CA CYS A 274 35.56 -9.06 1.34
C CYS A 274 36.40 -9.33 0.09
N VAL A 275 36.44 -10.58 -0.39
CA VAL A 275 37.15 -10.95 -1.61
C VAL A 275 36.55 -10.23 -2.82
N ILE A 276 35.22 -10.18 -2.95
CA ILE A 276 34.54 -9.46 -4.04
C ILE A 276 34.89 -7.97 -4.00
N ALA A 277 34.89 -7.34 -2.82
CA ALA A 277 35.26 -5.94 -2.67
C ALA A 277 36.71 -5.67 -3.13
N VAL A 278 37.66 -6.50 -2.69
CA VAL A 278 39.08 -6.37 -3.06
C VAL A 278 39.28 -6.64 -4.56
N VAL A 279 38.71 -7.71 -5.10
CA VAL A 279 38.80 -8.04 -6.53
C VAL A 279 38.12 -6.97 -7.38
N GLY A 280 36.97 -6.44 -6.94
CA GLY A 280 36.27 -5.33 -7.59
C GLY A 280 37.15 -4.08 -7.70
N VAL A 281 37.82 -3.70 -6.62
CA VAL A 281 38.74 -2.56 -6.61
C VAL A 281 39.96 -2.83 -7.50
N ILE A 282 40.58 -4.01 -7.41
CA ILE A 282 41.74 -4.37 -8.25
C ILE A 282 41.37 -4.36 -9.74
N THR A 283 40.24 -4.96 -10.10
CA THR A 283 39.78 -5.02 -11.50
C THR A 283 39.41 -3.63 -12.03
N TRP A 284 38.83 -2.77 -11.19
CA TRP A 284 38.56 -1.38 -11.54
C TRP A 284 39.86 -0.61 -11.78
N ILE A 285 40.83 -0.68 -10.86
CA ILE A 285 42.14 -0.01 -11.00
C ILE A 285 42.87 -0.51 -12.26
N ARG A 286 42.86 -1.82 -12.53
CA ARG A 286 43.46 -2.38 -13.74
C ARG A 286 42.81 -1.85 -15.01
N LYS A 287 41.47 -1.90 -15.11
CA LYS A 287 40.73 -1.36 -16.25
C LYS A 287 40.97 0.13 -16.44
N PHE A 288 41.06 0.88 -15.34
CA PHE A 288 41.36 2.31 -15.36
C PHE A 288 42.77 2.59 -15.89
N LEU A 289 43.77 1.86 -15.43
CA LEU A 289 45.15 1.95 -15.95
C LEU A 289 45.23 1.59 -17.43
N ASP A 290 44.56 0.51 -17.85
CA ASP A 290 44.54 0.07 -19.24
C ASP A 290 43.87 1.12 -20.15
N SER A 291 42.85 1.84 -19.67
CA SER A 291 42.22 2.94 -20.42
C SER A 291 43.16 4.14 -20.67
N LYS A 292 44.23 4.27 -19.89
CA LYS A 292 45.20 5.37 -19.94
C LYS A 292 46.51 4.98 -20.63
N ARG A 293 46.67 3.73 -21.06
CA ARG A 293 47.84 3.27 -21.81
C ARG A 293 47.72 3.64 -23.28
N SER A 294 48.77 4.25 -23.83
CA SER A 294 48.92 4.42 -25.28
C SER A 294 49.29 3.08 -25.95
N PRO A 295 49.15 2.93 -27.29
CA PRO A 295 49.54 1.71 -28.02
C PRO A 295 51.01 1.29 -27.83
N ALA A 296 51.87 2.23 -27.42
CA ALA A 296 53.28 2.00 -27.11
C ALA A 296 53.53 1.59 -25.63
N GLY A 297 52.47 1.36 -24.83
CA GLY A 297 52.56 0.92 -23.44
C GLY A 297 52.90 2.00 -22.42
N LEU A 298 53.14 3.25 -22.87
CA LEU A 298 53.39 4.38 -21.98
C LEU A 298 52.06 4.93 -21.45
N ALA A 299 51.85 4.85 -20.14
CA ALA A 299 50.74 5.48 -19.43
C ALA A 299 51.20 6.83 -18.88
N LYS A 300 50.55 7.93 -19.29
CA LYS A 300 50.78 9.26 -18.71
C LYS A 300 49.66 9.53 -17.71
N LEU A 301 49.91 9.27 -16.43
CA LEU A 301 48.97 9.53 -15.35
C LEU A 301 49.05 11.00 -14.92
N THR A 302 47.91 11.65 -14.76
CA THR A 302 47.80 12.97 -14.13
C THR A 302 47.61 12.82 -12.62
N ASP A 303 47.81 13.90 -11.86
CA ASP A 303 47.62 13.89 -10.41
C ASP A 303 46.19 13.49 -9.99
N ASP A 304 45.18 13.86 -10.79
CA ASP A 304 43.78 13.44 -10.60
C ASP A 304 43.60 11.92 -10.77
N ASP A 305 44.31 11.30 -11.73
CA ASP A 305 44.24 9.86 -11.97
C ASP A 305 44.85 9.05 -10.80
N TRP A 306 45.94 9.55 -10.21
CA TRP A 306 46.55 8.98 -8.99
C TRP A 306 45.61 9.08 -7.79
N PHE A 307 44.97 10.25 -7.61
CA PHE A 307 44.00 10.45 -6.52
C PHE A 307 42.85 9.44 -6.60
N ARG A 308 42.25 9.24 -7.79
CA ARG A 308 41.14 8.30 -7.98
C ARG A 308 41.52 6.85 -7.67
N MET A 309 42.73 6.43 -7.99
CA MET A 309 43.22 5.08 -7.68
C MET A 309 43.43 4.89 -6.17
N ILE A 310 44.10 5.84 -5.51
CA ILE A 310 44.33 5.81 -4.06
C ILE A 310 43.00 5.86 -3.31
N PHE A 311 42.10 6.74 -3.72
CA PHE A 311 40.76 6.85 -3.14
C PHE A 311 39.97 5.55 -3.30
N SER A 312 40.00 4.92 -4.48
CA SER A 312 39.32 3.64 -4.70
C SER A 312 39.92 2.50 -3.88
N ALA A 313 41.24 2.47 -3.72
CA ALA A 313 41.93 1.52 -2.83
C ALA A 313 41.51 1.73 -1.37
N PHE A 314 41.46 2.98 -0.91
CA PHE A 314 41.01 3.33 0.43
C PHE A 314 39.55 2.94 0.68
N VAL A 315 38.65 3.24 -0.27
CA VAL A 315 37.24 2.83 -0.22
C VAL A 315 37.12 1.30 -0.14
N GLY A 316 37.95 0.57 -0.88
CA GLY A 316 38.04 -0.89 -0.77
C GLY A 316 38.38 -1.39 0.63
N VAL A 317 39.41 -0.81 1.25
CA VAL A 317 39.82 -1.15 2.62
C VAL A 317 38.72 -0.83 3.63
N VAL A 318 38.08 0.35 3.51
CA VAL A 318 36.97 0.74 4.36
C VAL A 318 35.78 -0.21 4.18
N ALA A 319 35.44 -0.60 2.95
CA ALA A 319 34.37 -1.56 2.68
C ALA A 319 34.64 -2.92 3.34
N VAL A 320 35.88 -3.43 3.23
CA VAL A 320 36.29 -4.66 3.92
C VAL A 320 36.18 -4.51 5.44
N PHE A 321 36.65 -3.39 6.00
CA PHE A 321 36.54 -3.11 7.44
C PHE A 321 35.08 -3.07 7.91
N VAL A 322 34.20 -2.42 7.16
CA VAL A 322 32.76 -2.35 7.46
C VAL A 322 32.13 -3.75 7.42
N VAL A 323 32.43 -4.55 6.38
CA VAL A 323 31.92 -5.92 6.26
C VAL A 323 32.41 -6.80 7.41
N VAL A 324 33.69 -6.69 7.80
CA VAL A 324 34.29 -7.49 8.88
C VAL A 324 33.82 -7.07 10.27
N ARG A 325 33.80 -5.76 10.55
CA ARG A 325 33.69 -5.24 11.91
C ARG A 325 32.38 -4.54 12.23
N GLY A 326 31.72 -3.97 11.22
CA GLY A 326 30.54 -3.11 11.39
C GLY A 326 29.21 -3.77 11.03
N TRP A 327 29.19 -4.79 10.16
CA TRP A 327 27.95 -5.26 9.52
C TRP A 327 27.86 -6.80 9.32
N PRO A 328 27.97 -7.63 10.38
CA PRO A 328 27.63 -9.05 10.28
C PRO A 328 26.16 -9.30 9.89
N GLY A 329 25.30 -8.29 10.05
CA GLY A 329 23.90 -8.33 9.60
C GLY A 329 23.75 -8.50 8.08
N LEU A 330 24.68 -7.99 7.26
CA LEU A 330 24.57 -8.10 5.80
C LEU A 330 24.74 -9.55 5.34
N SER A 331 25.74 -10.27 5.85
CA SER A 331 25.96 -11.67 5.49
C SER A 331 24.81 -12.57 5.97
N SER A 332 24.32 -12.35 7.18
CA SER A 332 23.13 -13.04 7.71
C SER A 332 21.88 -12.73 6.88
N TRP A 333 21.68 -11.47 6.51
CA TRP A 333 20.56 -11.05 5.66
C TRP A 333 20.63 -11.70 4.27
N ILE A 334 21.79 -11.78 3.63
CA ILE A 334 21.97 -12.46 2.32
C ILE A 334 21.63 -13.94 2.42
N ILE A 335 22.11 -14.61 3.48
CA ILE A 335 21.86 -16.04 3.68
C ILE A 335 20.36 -16.28 3.91
N ASN A 336 19.77 -15.58 4.88
CA ASN A 336 18.36 -15.75 5.24
C ASN A 336 17.43 -15.35 4.10
N SER A 337 17.69 -14.21 3.42
CA SER A 337 16.84 -13.77 2.31
C SER A 337 16.97 -14.67 1.08
N GLY A 338 18.16 -15.22 0.83
CA GLY A 338 18.38 -16.18 -0.24
C GLY A 338 17.70 -17.51 0.06
N SER A 339 17.83 -18.03 1.29
CA SER A 339 17.12 -19.23 1.75
C SER A 339 15.61 -19.04 1.65
N ASP A 340 15.06 -17.95 2.19
CA ASP A 340 13.64 -17.58 2.08
C ASP A 340 13.16 -17.52 0.62
N PHE A 341 13.96 -16.94 -0.29
CA PHE A 341 13.61 -16.85 -1.71
C PHE A 341 13.47 -18.24 -2.32
N TRP A 342 14.43 -19.13 -2.04
CA TRP A 342 14.39 -20.51 -2.53
C TRP A 342 13.27 -21.32 -1.88
N GLY A 343 12.98 -21.09 -0.60
CA GLY A 343 11.85 -21.74 0.08
C GLY A 343 10.50 -21.32 -0.48
N VAL A 344 10.31 -20.03 -0.78
CA VAL A 344 9.09 -19.56 -1.49
C VAL A 344 8.95 -20.23 -2.86
N LEU A 345 10.04 -20.40 -3.60
CA LEU A 345 10.02 -21.16 -4.86
C LEU A 345 9.77 -22.66 -4.60
N GLY A 346 10.34 -23.24 -3.55
CA GLY A 346 10.06 -24.61 -3.12
C GLY A 346 8.57 -24.83 -2.90
N ASP A 347 7.94 -24.00 -2.07
CA ASP A 347 6.51 -24.05 -1.73
C ASP A 347 5.62 -23.90 -2.98
N LYS A 348 5.94 -22.95 -3.87
CA LYS A 348 5.17 -22.73 -5.10
C LYS A 348 5.26 -23.88 -6.12
N PHE A 349 6.24 -24.76 -6.00
CA PHE A 349 6.40 -25.92 -6.86
C PHE A 349 6.20 -27.26 -6.13
N GLY A 350 6.16 -27.31 -4.80
CA GLY A 350 6.19 -28.55 -3.99
C GLY A 350 4.87 -29.30 -3.84
N ASP A 351 3.73 -28.61 -3.87
CA ASP A 351 2.42 -29.20 -3.56
C ASP A 351 1.61 -29.57 -4.82
N GLY A 352 2.23 -30.25 -5.79
CA GLY A 352 1.72 -30.60 -7.12
C GLY A 352 0.40 -31.40 -7.24
N ARG A 353 -0.55 -31.28 -6.30
CA ARG A 353 -1.86 -31.94 -6.35
C ARG A 353 -2.94 -30.96 -6.84
N GLY A 354 -3.10 -30.89 -8.16
CA GLY A 354 -4.37 -30.49 -8.79
C GLY A 354 -4.74 -29.00 -8.76
N ALA A 355 -3.83 -28.10 -8.40
CA ALA A 355 -4.14 -26.67 -8.39
C ALA A 355 -4.25 -26.12 -9.83
N LYS A 356 -5.43 -25.62 -10.18
CA LYS A 356 -5.63 -24.87 -11.42
C LYS A 356 -4.71 -23.63 -11.42
N PRO A 357 -4.21 -23.16 -12.58
CA PRO A 357 -3.39 -21.94 -12.63
C PRO A 357 -4.12 -20.68 -12.14
N LEU A 358 -5.44 -20.64 -12.32
CA LEU A 358 -6.30 -19.57 -11.81
C LEU A 358 -7.43 -20.21 -11.03
N ASP A 359 -7.79 -19.58 -9.92
CA ASP A 359 -8.98 -19.93 -9.17
C ASP A 359 -9.81 -18.68 -8.87
N ALA A 360 -11.07 -18.90 -8.52
CA ALA A 360 -12.02 -17.85 -8.22
C ALA A 360 -12.65 -18.11 -6.86
N MET A 361 -12.46 -17.17 -5.92
CA MET A 361 -13.09 -17.27 -4.61
C MET A 361 -14.47 -16.63 -4.66
N ARG A 362 -15.45 -17.34 -4.11
CA ARG A 362 -16.80 -16.79 -3.93
C ARG A 362 -16.77 -15.68 -2.87
N PRO A 363 -17.61 -14.66 -3.04
CA PRO A 363 -17.76 -13.65 -2.01
C PRO A 363 -18.39 -14.26 -0.76
N THR A 364 -17.83 -13.93 0.40
CA THR A 364 -18.34 -14.34 1.72
C THR A 364 -18.89 -13.14 2.47
N LEU A 365 -19.59 -13.40 3.56
CA LEU A 365 -20.11 -12.38 4.46
C LEU A 365 -19.51 -12.60 5.85
N THR A 366 -19.18 -11.52 6.53
CA THR A 366 -18.76 -11.57 7.93
C THR A 366 -19.99 -11.50 8.82
N GLU A 367 -20.16 -12.54 9.63
CA GLU A 367 -21.23 -12.60 10.63
C GLU A 367 -20.91 -11.69 11.82
N GLY A 368 -21.91 -10.98 12.32
CA GLY A 368 -21.78 -10.06 13.43
C GLY A 368 -23.02 -9.19 13.60
N ARG A 369 -22.97 -8.19 14.49
CA ARG A 369 -24.08 -7.25 14.70
C ARG A 369 -24.47 -6.51 13.41
N PHE A 370 -23.49 -6.25 12.55
CA PHE A 370 -23.69 -5.75 11.19
C PHE A 370 -23.13 -6.77 10.21
N VAL A 371 -23.99 -7.34 9.36
CA VAL A 371 -23.57 -8.21 8.25
C VAL A 371 -22.84 -7.36 7.24
N ASN A 372 -21.56 -7.63 7.00
CA ASN A 372 -20.73 -6.92 6.01
C ASN A 372 -20.15 -7.93 5.02
N PHE A 373 -19.58 -7.43 3.91
CA PHE A 373 -18.82 -8.31 3.03
C PHE A 373 -17.57 -8.83 3.75
N GLY A 374 -17.28 -10.12 3.55
CA GLY A 374 -16.08 -10.76 4.06
C GLY A 374 -14.85 -10.44 3.22
N ASP A 375 -13.72 -11.01 3.61
CA ASP A 375 -12.42 -10.76 2.99
C ASP A 375 -12.25 -11.44 1.63
N THR A 376 -13.23 -12.27 1.26
CA THR A 376 -13.24 -13.02 0.01
C THR A 376 -14.14 -12.34 -1.01
N GLY A 377 -13.68 -12.30 -2.26
CA GLY A 377 -14.37 -11.60 -3.35
C GLY A 377 -13.79 -10.22 -3.66
N LEU A 378 -14.25 -9.64 -4.76
CA LEU A 378 -13.96 -8.27 -5.17
C LEU A 378 -15.17 -7.43 -4.78
N THR A 379 -15.08 -6.84 -3.59
CA THR A 379 -16.16 -6.09 -2.95
C THR A 379 -16.06 -4.61 -3.28
N LEU A 380 -17.16 -4.05 -3.76
CA LEU A 380 -17.38 -2.63 -3.94
C LEU A 380 -18.53 -2.24 -3.01
N ASP A 381 -18.20 -1.85 -1.79
CA ASP A 381 -19.16 -1.32 -0.85
C ASP A 381 -18.86 0.17 -0.58
N CYS A 382 -19.82 0.87 0.00
CA CYS A 382 -19.70 2.31 0.22
C CYS A 382 -18.77 2.65 1.41
N LEU A 383 -18.45 1.68 2.26
CA LEU A 383 -17.82 1.93 3.57
C LEU A 383 -16.49 1.19 3.75
N GLN A 384 -16.38 -0.03 3.25
CA GLN A 384 -15.16 -0.87 3.18
C GLN A 384 -14.50 -0.66 1.81
N PHE A 385 -14.28 0.61 1.44
CA PHE A 385 -13.24 1.00 0.49
C PHE A 385 -11.88 0.70 1.12
N ASP A 386 -11.67 -0.59 1.36
CA ASP A 386 -10.50 -1.13 1.94
C ASP A 386 -9.52 -1.26 0.79
N LEU A 387 -8.35 -0.65 0.97
CA LEU A 387 -7.27 -0.68 0.00
C LEU A 387 -6.62 -2.08 -0.02
N HIS A 388 -7.40 -3.16 0.05
CA HIS A 388 -6.99 -4.56 -0.06
C HIS A 388 -6.53 -4.93 -1.49
N LEU A 389 -6.39 -3.93 -2.38
CA LEU A 389 -5.69 -4.06 -3.65
C LEU A 389 -4.17 -4.28 -3.49
N PHE A 390 -3.63 -4.24 -2.27
CA PHE A 390 -2.27 -4.70 -1.95
C PHE A 390 -2.31 -5.87 -0.95
N PRO A 391 -1.59 -6.97 -1.23
CA PRO A 391 -1.92 -8.28 -0.69
C PRO A 391 -1.46 -8.47 0.76
N GLU A 392 -2.29 -9.23 1.49
CA GLU A 392 -2.13 -9.84 2.82
C GLU A 392 -0.80 -10.60 3.06
N LEU A 393 0.05 -10.73 2.04
CA LEU A 393 1.38 -11.33 2.13
C LEU A 393 2.31 -10.67 3.15
N LEU A 394 2.11 -9.38 3.47
CA LEU A 394 2.93 -8.68 4.47
C LEU A 394 2.47 -8.93 5.91
N VAL A 395 1.15 -9.03 6.13
CA VAL A 395 0.55 -9.17 7.48
C VAL A 395 0.74 -10.58 8.02
N GLU A 396 0.59 -11.58 7.17
CA GLU A 396 0.75 -12.98 7.57
C GLU A 396 2.22 -13.36 7.79
N ARG A 397 3.15 -12.70 7.08
CA ARG A 397 4.60 -12.78 7.36
C ARG A 397 4.95 -12.14 8.70
N THR A 398 4.34 -11.01 9.07
CA THR A 398 4.62 -10.37 10.37
C THR A 398 4.12 -11.22 11.53
N LYS A 399 2.93 -11.82 11.41
CA LYS A 399 2.41 -12.76 12.43
C LYS A 399 3.32 -13.99 12.60
N ARG A 400 3.76 -14.62 11.50
CA ARG A 400 4.67 -15.78 11.57
C ARG A 400 6.06 -15.43 12.10
N LEU A 401 6.55 -14.22 11.85
CA LEU A 401 7.84 -13.74 12.39
C LEU A 401 7.77 -13.46 13.90
N ILE A 402 6.65 -12.94 14.40
CA ILE A 402 6.42 -12.72 15.84
C ILE A 402 6.30 -14.05 16.58
N GLU A 403 5.60 -15.02 16.00
CA GLU A 403 5.43 -16.35 16.58
C GLU A 403 6.76 -17.13 16.63
N LYS A 404 7.60 -17.02 15.59
CA LYS A 404 8.97 -17.58 15.60
C LYS A 404 9.92 -16.89 16.59
N GLN A 405 9.68 -15.63 16.96
CA GLN A 405 10.49 -14.93 17.98
C GLN A 405 10.08 -15.32 19.40
N HIS A 406 8.80 -15.60 19.65
CA HIS A 406 8.35 -16.06 20.98
C HIS A 406 8.76 -17.51 21.31
N LEU A 407 9.05 -18.34 20.31
CA LEU A 407 9.58 -19.70 20.52
C LEU A 407 11.10 -19.76 20.72
N ARG A 408 11.80 -18.61 20.74
CA ARG A 408 13.25 -18.51 20.97
C ARG A 408 13.63 -17.72 22.24
N LEU A 409 12.65 -17.38 23.07
CA LEU A 409 12.81 -17.01 24.48
C LEU A 409 12.31 -18.16 25.33
#